data_AF-A0A938LXT6-F1
#
_entry.id   AF-A0A938LXT6-F1
#
_cell.length_a   1.000
_cell.length_b   1.000
_cell.length_c   1.000
_cell.angle_alpha   90.00
_cell.angle_beta   90.00
_cell.angle_gamma   90.00
#
_symmetry.space_group_name_H-M   'P 1'
#
loop_
_entity.id
_entity.type
_entity.pdbx_description
1 polymer ?
#
loop_
_entity_poly.entity_id
_entity_poly.type
_entity_poly.pdbx_seq_one_letter_code
_entity_poly.pdbx_strand_id
1 'polypeptide(L)' 'MKKRFDAVAWMRQRRTQIDEEDGALTWAQKRQRTHEKVLQDPVLAPLCGEIVVPEKVVLRTHKKSLSSASHRRTRARRS' A
#
# COMPACT_ATOMS: atom_id res chain seq x y z
N MET A 1 1.18 -10.00 34.29
CA MET A 1 1.85 -9.19 33.24
C MET A 1 0.90 -8.99 32.07
N LYS A 2 0.52 -7.75 31.74
CA LYS A 2 -0.25 -7.46 30.52
C LYS A 2 0.71 -7.51 29.34
N LYS A 3 0.71 -8.58 28.55
CA LYS A 3 1.41 -8.60 27.26
C LYS A 3 0.71 -7.59 26.35
N ARG A 4 1.45 -6.62 25.82
CA ARG A 4 0.93 -5.70 24.80
C ARG A 4 0.78 -6.49 23.50
N PHE A 5 -0.31 -6.27 22.78
CA PHE A 5 -0.50 -6.83 21.45
C PHE A 5 0.57 -6.30 20.52
N ASP A 6 1.32 -7.20 19.88
CA ASP A 6 2.29 -6.86 18.84
C ASP A 6 1.64 -7.08 17.48
N ALA A 7 1.18 -5.98 16.88
CA ALA A 7 0.54 -5.99 15.58
C ALA A 7 1.46 -6.50 14.48
N VAL A 8 2.77 -6.21 14.54
CA VAL A 8 3.72 -6.58 13.49
C VAL A 8 3.98 -8.08 13.53
N ALA A 9 4.24 -8.63 14.72
CA ALA A 9 4.40 -10.06 14.89
C ALA A 9 3.15 -10.83 14.43
N TRP A 10 1.97 -10.35 14.82
CA TRP A 10 0.70 -10.93 14.39
C TRP A 10 0.52 -10.89 12.86
N MET A 11 0.78 -9.75 12.22
CA MET A 11 0.66 -9.62 10.76
C MET A 11 1.63 -10.56 10.03
N ARG A 12 2.86 -10.70 10.50
CA ARG A 12 3.85 -11.61 9.90
C ARG A 12 3.39 -13.06 9.99
N GLN A 13 2.96 -13.49 11.17
CA GLN A 13 2.42 -14.83 11.38
C GLN A 13 1.19 -15.06 10.50
N ARG A 14 0.27 -14.09 10.43
CA ARG A 14 -0.92 -14.21 9.61
C ARG A 14 -0.60 -14.29 8.12
N ARG A 15 0.44 -13.58 7.66
CA ARG A 15 0.89 -13.64 6.27
C ARG A 15 1.40 -15.03 5.91
N THR A 16 2.27 -15.61 6.74
CA THR A 16 2.77 -16.98 6.53
C THR A 16 1.64 -17.99 6.46
N GLN A 17 0.65 -17.91 7.36
CA GLN A 17 -0.52 -18.78 7.33
C GLN A 17 -1.33 -18.63 6.04
N ILE A 18 -1.56 -17.40 5.57
CA ILE A 18 -2.26 -17.16 4.31
C ILE A 18 -1.48 -17.76 3.13
N ASP A 19 -0.16 -17.58 3.11
CA ASP A 19 0.69 -18.12 2.05
C ASP A 19 0.69 -19.66 2.05
N GLU A 20 0.65 -20.31 3.22
CA GLU A 20 0.49 -21.76 3.37
C GLU A 20 -0.91 -22.23 2.90
N GLU A 21 -1.98 -21.58 3.37
CA GLU A 21 -3.36 -21.88 2.98
C GLU A 21 -3.58 -21.76 1.46
N ASP A 22 -2.88 -20.82 0.82
CA ASP A 22 -3.02 -20.51 -0.59
C ASP A 22 -1.96 -21.18 -1.48
N GLY A 23 -1.01 -21.93 -0.91
CA GLY A 23 0.13 -22.51 -1.63
C GLY A 23 -0.28 -23.48 -2.74
N ALA A 24 -1.40 -24.17 -2.59
CA ALA A 24 -1.94 -25.11 -3.57
C ALA A 24 -3.00 -24.51 -4.52
N LEU A 25 -3.40 -23.25 -4.31
CA LEU A 25 -4.49 -22.63 -5.06
C LEU A 25 -3.98 -21.88 -6.29
N THR A 26 -4.67 -22.06 -7.41
CA THR A 26 -4.51 -21.19 -8.58
C THR A 26 -5.05 -19.79 -8.29
N TRP A 27 -4.60 -18.80 -9.05
CA TRP A 27 -5.08 -17.42 -8.92
C TRP A 27 -6.61 -17.30 -8.98
N ALA A 28 -7.25 -18.03 -9.90
CA ALA A 28 -8.70 -18.02 -10.04
C ALA A 28 -9.41 -18.56 -8.78
N GLN A 29 -8.88 -19.63 -8.18
CA GLN A 29 -9.42 -20.20 -6.95
C GLN A 29 -9.20 -19.27 -5.75
N LYS A 30 -8.04 -18.61 -5.65
CA LYS A 30 -7.79 -17.59 -4.62
C LYS A 30 -8.81 -16.46 -4.73
N ARG A 31 -9.04 -15.97 -5.96
CA ARG A 31 -10.02 -14.91 -6.23
C ARG A 31 -11.43 -15.31 -5.81
N GLN A 32 -11.87 -16.52 -6.19
CA GLN A 32 -13.20 -17.02 -5.84
C GLN A 32 -13.36 -17.16 -4.32
N ARG A 33 -12.37 -17.75 -3.65
CA ARG A 33 -12.34 -17.91 -2.19
C ARG A 33 -12.40 -16.57 -1.47
N THR A 34 -11.66 -15.57 -1.94
CA THR A 34 -11.71 -14.22 -1.37
C THR A 34 -13.08 -13.59 -1.60
N HIS A 35 -13.64 -13.70 -2.80
CA HIS A 35 -14.96 -13.15 -3.10
C HIS A 35 -16.06 -13.73 -2.20
N GLU A 36 -16.06 -15.04 -1.98
CA GLU A 36 -17.01 -15.72 -1.08
C GLU A 36 -16.88 -15.23 0.37
N LYS A 37 -15.64 -15.05 0.87
CA LYS A 37 -15.39 -14.49 2.21
C LYS A 37 -15.90 -13.06 2.33
N VAL A 38 -15.68 -12.24 1.31
CA VAL A 38 -16.12 -10.84 1.30
C VAL A 38 -17.64 -10.74 1.30
N LEU A 39 -18.35 -11.61 0.56
CA LEU A 39 -19.82 -11.64 0.56
C LEU A 39 -20.43 -12.02 1.92
N GLN A 40 -19.70 -12.75 2.74
CA GLN A 40 -20.15 -13.14 4.08
C GLN A 40 -19.82 -12.10 5.16
N ASP A 41 -18.95 -11.13 4.84
CA ASP A 41 -18.53 -10.10 5.78
C ASP A 41 -19.59 -8.99 5.84
N PRO A 42 -20.16 -8.68 7.02
CA PRO A 42 -21.24 -7.70 7.13
C PRO A 42 -20.80 -6.27 6.81
N VAL A 43 -19.51 -5.97 6.89
CA VAL A 43 -18.93 -4.66 6.56
C VAL A 43 -18.62 -4.56 5.07
N LEU A 44 -18.09 -5.64 4.48
CA LEU A 44 -17.61 -5.61 3.10
C LEU A 44 -18.67 -6.02 2.07
N ALA A 45 -19.63 -6.86 2.43
CA ALA A 45 -20.67 -7.31 1.51
C ALA A 45 -21.45 -6.16 0.84
N PRO A 46 -21.82 -5.08 1.55
CA PRO A 46 -22.47 -3.93 0.91
C PRO A 46 -21.62 -3.26 -0.18
N LEU A 47 -20.28 -3.29 -0.04
CA LEU A 47 -19.35 -2.64 -0.97
C LEU A 47 -19.17 -3.41 -2.28
N CYS A 48 -19.54 -4.70 -2.34
CA CYS A 48 -19.41 -5.50 -3.56
C CYS A 48 -20.28 -5.01 -4.72
N GLY A 49 -21.37 -4.28 -4.43
CA GLY A 49 -22.27 -3.72 -5.44
C GLY A 49 -21.95 -2.28 -5.85
N GLU A 50 -21.05 -1.61 -5.13
CA GLU A 50 -20.75 -0.20 -5.36
C GLU A 50 -19.61 -0.04 -6.36
N ILE A 51 -19.94 0.46 -7.55
CA ILE A 51 -18.93 0.90 -8.52
C ILE A 51 -18.58 2.36 -8.20
N VAL A 52 -17.48 2.56 -7.47
CA VAL A 52 -16.96 3.91 -7.24
C VAL A 52 -16.22 4.37 -8.49
N VAL A 53 -16.80 5.33 -9.20
CA VAL A 53 -16.11 6.03 -10.28
C VAL A 53 -15.03 6.91 -9.65
N PRO A 54 -13.75 6.78 -10.03
CA PRO A 54 -12.69 7.57 -9.43
C PRO A 54 -12.96 9.06 -9.68
N GLU A 55 -12.94 9.85 -8.61
CA GLU A 55 -13.05 11.30 -8.70
C GLU A 55 -11.89 11.82 -9.57
N LYS A 56 -12.21 12.70 -10.52
CA LYS A 56 -11.21 13.23 -11.46
C LYS A 56 -10.18 14.03 -10.68
N VAL A 57 -9.01 13.44 -10.44
CA VAL A 57 -7.89 14.10 -9.76
C VAL A 57 -7.43 15.28 -10.62
N VAL A 58 -7.69 16.51 -10.14
CA VAL A 58 -7.15 17.73 -10.76
C VAL A 58 -5.67 17.82 -10.39
N LEU A 59 -4.79 17.38 -11.30
CA LEU A 59 -3.35 17.53 -11.14
C LEU A 59 -2.97 19.02 -11.17
N ARG A 60 -2.76 19.62 -9.99
CA ARG A 60 -2.15 20.96 -9.88
C ARG A 60 -0.69 20.86 -10.30
N THR A 61 -0.38 21.33 -11.50
CA THR A 61 1.01 21.45 -11.96
C THR A 61 1.71 22.58 -11.20
N HIS A 62 2.48 22.21 -10.17
CA HIS A 62 3.42 23.15 -9.55
C HIS A 62 4.56 23.43 -10.53
N LYS A 63 4.53 24.61 -11.17
CA LYS A 63 5.70 25.15 -11.89
C LYS A 63 6.83 25.37 -10.88
N LYS A 64 7.80 24.45 -10.82
CA LYS A 64 9.08 24.67 -10.14
C LYS A 64 9.82 25.80 -10.87
N SER A 65 9.87 26.99 -10.27
CA SER A 65 10.81 28.04 -10.67
C SER A 65 12.23 27.55 -10.38
N LEU A 66 12.99 27.24 -11.42
CA LEU A 66 14.43 26.99 -11.34
C LEU A 66 15.12 28.29 -10.92
N SER A 67 15.41 28.46 -9.62
CA SER A 67 16.33 29.50 -9.18
C SER A 67 17.75 29.04 -9.55
N SER A 68 18.36 29.72 -10.51
CA SER A 68 19.74 29.52 -10.93
C SER A 68 20.70 29.73 -9.74
N ALA A 69 21.22 28.63 -9.20
CA ALA A 69 22.32 28.65 -8.24
C ALA A 69 23.62 29.05 -8.97
N SER A 70 23.87 30.36 -9.04
CA SER A 70 25.18 30.89 -9.40
C SER A 70 26.00 30.99 -8.12
N HIS A 71 26.85 30.00 -7.83
CA HIS A 71 27.92 30.14 -6.84
C HIS A 71 29.24 29.75 -7.49
N ARG A 72 29.97 30.78 -7.91
CA ARG A 72 31.33 30.71 -8.44
C ARG A 72 32.29 30.16 -7.40
N ARG A 73 33.18 29.31 -7.91
CA ARG A 73 34.42 28.82 -7.31
C ARG A 73 35.27 29.93 -6.68
N THR A 74 35.80 29.67 -5.49
CA THR A 74 37.12 30.18 -5.06
C THR A 74 37.87 29.06 -4.36
N ARG A 75 38.82 28.43 -5.06
CA ARG A 75 39.80 27.50 -4.48
C ARG A 75 41.07 28.31 -4.20
N ALA A 76 41.28 28.72 -2.96
CA ALA A 76 42.51 29.35 -2.52
C ALA A 76 43.52 28.29 -2.03
N ARG A 77 44.56 28.12 -2.85
CA ARG A 77 45.99 27.87 -2.57
C ARG A 77 46.42 27.72 -1.09
N ARG A 78 47.13 26.62 -0.77
CA ARG A 78 48.47 26.53 -0.12
C ARG A 78 48.66 25.20 0.64
N SER A 79 49.58 24.36 0.17
CA SER A 79 50.86 24.02 0.83
C SER A 79 51.82 23.49 -0.22
#